data_AF-A0A8T3MJN7-F1
#
_entry.id   AF-A0A8T3MJN7-F1
#
_cell.length_a   1.000
_cell.length_b   1.000
_cell.length_c   1.000
_cell.angle_alpha   90.00
_cell.angle_beta   90.00
_cell.angle_gamma   90.00
#
_symmetry.space_group_name_H-M   'P 1'
#
loop_
_entity.id
_entity.type
_entity.pdbx_description
1 polymer ?
#
loop_
_entity_poly.entity_id
_entity_poly.type
_entity_poly.pdbx_seq_one_letter_code
_entity_poly.pdbx_strand_id
1 'polypeptide(L)'
;MDAALLAVLLGMVALGFRHGFDWDHIAAITDITSTTSASHADIDVPFGAPVSATGHGGHVVDHDHSHTSATVGHTLRESRFTHEQRHALGLATLYALGHAAMVVALGVAALLFAAILPEWVDPILEKVVGVTLVLLGIWVLFSVTQYLRGRGDFRLRSRWMLLFDFARYGWGALQARVHGHEHRPSLHASQYGWRTAFGVGVIHGIGAETGSQALLLAGVAGASGDPSQGVLILAAFTVGLLVANSLVALITATGFIGAQRLRTIYVVLGLVAGALSLYVGIVFVLGLGTALPDLQQILFGT
;
A
#
# COMPACT_ATOMS: atom_id res chain seq x y z
N MET A 1 3.41 -21.47 -29.06
CA MET A 1 4.03 -20.29 -28.44
C MET A 1 5.52 -20.41 -28.69
N ASP A 2 6.14 -19.41 -29.29
CA ASP A 2 7.59 -19.40 -29.49
C ASP A 2 8.30 -19.26 -28.12
N ALA A 3 9.55 -19.70 -28.05
CA ALA A 3 10.32 -19.63 -26.81
C ALA A 3 10.57 -18.18 -26.37
N ALA A 4 10.61 -17.25 -27.32
CA ALA A 4 10.80 -15.82 -27.09
C ALA A 4 9.59 -15.19 -26.37
N LEU A 5 8.36 -15.39 -26.84
CA LEU A 5 7.17 -14.88 -26.16
C LEU A 5 7.02 -15.52 -24.78
N LEU A 6 7.30 -16.82 -24.64
CA LEU A 6 7.23 -17.47 -23.34
C LEU A 6 8.22 -16.85 -22.33
N ALA A 7 9.44 -16.54 -22.76
CA ALA A 7 10.42 -15.84 -21.93
C ALA A 7 9.98 -14.42 -21.55
N VAL A 8 9.41 -13.67 -22.51
CA VAL A 8 8.85 -12.34 -22.25
C VAL A 8 7.71 -12.44 -21.23
N LEU A 9 6.74 -13.34 -21.43
CA LEU A 9 5.60 -13.50 -20.51
C LEU A 9 6.06 -13.86 -19.10
N LEU A 10 7.03 -14.77 -18.94
CA LEU A 10 7.60 -15.10 -17.62
C LEU A 10 8.33 -13.90 -17.00
N GLY A 11 9.11 -13.17 -17.79
CA GLY A 11 9.76 -11.93 -17.35
C GLY A 11 8.74 -10.88 -16.88
N MET A 12 7.61 -10.79 -17.57
CA MET A 12 6.54 -9.86 -17.22
C MET A 12 5.77 -10.27 -15.97
N VAL A 13 5.52 -11.57 -15.77
CA VAL A 13 5.01 -12.08 -14.49
C VAL A 13 5.98 -11.73 -13.36
N ALA A 14 7.29 -11.93 -13.56
CA ALA A 14 8.29 -11.61 -12.55
C ALA A 14 8.37 -10.11 -12.25
N LEU A 15 8.25 -9.26 -13.28
CA LEU A 15 8.22 -7.81 -13.12
C LEU A 15 6.97 -7.35 -12.36
N GLY A 16 5.80 -7.89 -12.71
CA GLY A 16 4.55 -7.62 -12.00
C GLY A 16 4.59 -8.09 -10.55
N PHE A 17 5.18 -9.26 -10.30
CA PHE A 17 5.39 -9.79 -8.96
C PHE A 17 6.31 -8.89 -8.13
N ARG A 18 7.43 -8.44 -8.72
CA ARG A 18 8.33 -7.48 -8.08
C ARG A 18 7.59 -6.19 -7.72
N HIS A 19 6.82 -5.65 -8.66
CA HIS A 19 5.99 -4.46 -8.45
C HIS A 19 5.02 -4.64 -7.29
N GLY A 20 4.24 -5.74 -7.26
CA GLY A 20 3.32 -6.02 -6.15
C GLY A 20 4.01 -6.28 -4.79
N PHE A 21 5.32 -6.53 -4.77
CA PHE A 21 6.13 -6.62 -3.56
C PHE A 21 6.75 -5.29 -3.13
N ASP A 22 6.50 -4.21 -3.87
CA ASP A 22 7.04 -2.91 -3.51
C ASP A 22 6.49 -2.45 -2.16
N TRP A 23 7.31 -1.61 -1.53
CA TRP A 23 7.08 -1.11 -0.18
C TRP A 23 5.70 -0.50 0.02
N ASP A 24 5.20 0.14 -1.03
CA ASP A 24 3.92 0.82 -1.06
C ASP A 24 2.73 -0.14 -0.97
N HIS A 25 2.80 -1.28 -1.68
CA HIS A 25 1.80 -2.35 -1.57
C HIS A 25 1.86 -3.03 -0.21
N ILE A 26 3.05 -3.33 0.28
CA ILE A 26 3.23 -3.92 1.62
C ILE A 26 2.64 -3.01 2.68
N ALA A 27 2.96 -1.73 2.66
CA ALA A 27 2.45 -0.78 3.65
C ALA A 27 0.93 -0.60 3.57
N ALA A 28 0.35 -0.46 2.37
CA ALA A 28 -1.09 -0.30 2.18
C ALA A 28 -1.88 -1.55 2.60
N ILE A 29 -1.42 -2.74 2.17
CA ILE A 29 -2.07 -4.02 2.52
C ILE A 29 -1.94 -4.28 4.03
N THR A 30 -0.78 -4.00 4.63
CA THR A 30 -0.59 -4.13 6.09
C THR A 30 -1.51 -3.18 6.87
N ASP A 31 -1.71 -1.95 6.39
CA ASP A 31 -2.63 -0.99 7.02
C ASP A 31 -4.08 -1.50 6.97
N ILE A 32 -4.53 -1.99 5.81
CA ILE A 32 -5.86 -2.58 5.62
C ILE A 32 -6.07 -3.82 6.50
N THR A 33 -5.09 -4.73 6.55
CA THR A 33 -5.22 -5.96 7.34
C THR A 33 -5.14 -5.70 8.84
N SER A 34 -4.32 -4.74 9.29
CA SER A 34 -4.16 -4.39 10.71
C SER A 34 -5.35 -3.64 11.31
N THR A 35 -6.05 -2.82 10.53
CA THR A 35 -7.26 -2.09 10.99
C THR A 35 -8.46 -3.02 11.23
N THR A 36 -8.48 -4.17 10.55
CA THR A 36 -9.53 -5.19 10.78
C THR A 36 -9.35 -5.86 12.15
N SER A 37 -8.12 -6.22 12.51
CA SER A 37 -7.80 -6.80 13.84
C SER A 37 -8.02 -5.82 15.00
N ALA A 38 -7.88 -4.52 14.77
CA ALA A 38 -8.09 -3.50 15.81
C ALA A 38 -9.58 -3.18 16.07
N SER A 39 -10.46 -3.37 15.07
CA SER A 39 -11.87 -2.94 15.12
C SER A 39 -12.74 -3.61 16.18
N HIS A 40 -12.29 -4.73 16.77
CA HIS A 40 -13.06 -5.52 17.73
C HIS A 40 -12.35 -5.74 19.07
N ALA A 41 -11.15 -5.17 19.26
CA ALA A 41 -10.46 -5.21 20.55
C ALA A 41 -11.10 -4.28 21.62
N ASP A 42 -12.01 -3.39 21.21
CA ASP A 42 -12.66 -2.41 22.11
C ASP A 42 -13.98 -2.88 22.73
N ILE A 43 -14.35 -4.16 22.62
CA ILE A 43 -15.50 -4.74 23.34
C ILE A 43 -15.12 -6.09 23.97
N ASP A 44 -14.07 -6.08 24.79
CA ASP A 44 -13.95 -7.08 25.86
C ASP A 44 -14.93 -6.66 26.98
N VAL A 45 -16.21 -7.00 26.81
CA VAL A 45 -17.11 -7.08 27.97
C VAL A 45 -16.71 -8.35 28.70
N PRO A 46 -16.17 -8.28 29.94
CA PRO A 46 -15.80 -9.47 30.68
C PRO A 46 -16.97 -10.45 30.72
N PHE A 47 -16.71 -11.74 30.52
CA PHE A 47 -17.72 -12.78 30.75
C PHE A 47 -18.14 -12.71 32.22
N GLY A 48 -19.33 -12.18 32.49
CA GLY A 48 -19.81 -11.87 33.84
C GLY A 48 -19.86 -10.37 34.20
N ALA A 49 -19.63 -9.45 33.27
CA ALA A 49 -19.91 -8.03 33.53
C ALA A 49 -21.40 -7.88 33.91
N PRO A 50 -21.71 -7.31 35.08
CA PRO A 50 -23.09 -7.20 35.52
C PRO A 50 -23.84 -6.30 34.55
N VAL A 51 -24.70 -6.91 33.72
CA VAL A 51 -25.82 -6.19 33.14
C VAL A 51 -26.59 -5.62 34.32
N SER A 52 -26.60 -4.29 34.44
CA SER A 52 -27.37 -3.60 35.46
C SER A 52 -28.84 -3.81 35.14
N ALA A 53 -29.37 -4.95 35.56
CA ALA A 53 -30.78 -5.26 35.51
C ALA A 53 -31.46 -4.30 36.48
N THR A 54 -32.16 -3.32 35.91
CA THR A 54 -33.16 -2.54 36.65
C THR A 54 -34.12 -3.53 37.31
N GLY A 55 -34.38 -3.32 38.59
CA GLY A 55 -34.77 -4.35 39.55
C GLY A 55 -36.03 -5.15 39.23
N HIS A 56 -36.05 -6.40 39.70
CA HIS A 56 -37.02 -6.88 40.70
C HIS A 56 -36.63 -8.28 41.23
N GLY A 57 -36.53 -8.38 42.56
CA GLY A 57 -36.86 -9.53 43.41
C GLY A 57 -36.41 -10.95 43.03
N GLY A 58 -35.39 -11.45 43.73
CA GLY A 58 -35.42 -12.75 44.40
C GLY A 58 -35.33 -14.03 43.57
N HIS A 59 -34.12 -14.59 43.48
CA HIS A 59 -33.78 -15.97 43.89
C HIS A 59 -32.30 -16.24 43.59
N VAL A 60 -31.55 -16.69 44.61
CA VAL A 60 -30.18 -17.19 44.43
C VAL A 60 -30.30 -18.66 44.05
N VAL A 61 -30.02 -19.00 42.80
CA VAL A 61 -29.82 -20.38 42.35
C VAL A 61 -28.32 -20.59 42.24
N ASP A 62 -27.83 -21.58 42.99
CA ASP A 62 -26.46 -22.07 42.96
C ASP A 62 -26.17 -22.65 41.56
N HIS A 63 -25.20 -22.09 40.85
CA HIS A 63 -24.84 -22.55 39.50
C HIS A 63 -23.57 -23.40 39.58
N ASP A 64 -23.76 -24.71 39.36
CA ASP A 64 -22.69 -25.70 39.22
C ASP A 64 -21.83 -25.38 37.98
N HIS A 65 -20.53 -25.17 38.19
CA HIS A 65 -19.59 -24.81 37.13
C HIS A 65 -19.20 -26.04 36.30
N SER A 66 -19.94 -26.31 35.23
CA SER A 66 -19.53 -27.30 34.22
C SER A 66 -18.39 -26.75 33.33
N HIS A 67 -17.33 -27.53 33.16
CA HIS A 67 -16.16 -27.24 32.31
C HIS A 67 -16.46 -27.21 30.79
N THR A 68 -17.73 -27.26 30.37
CA THR A 68 -18.15 -27.19 28.96
C THR A 68 -17.93 -25.78 28.35
N SER A 69 -17.79 -24.76 29.20
CA SER A 69 -17.56 -23.36 28.80
C SER A 69 -16.17 -23.08 28.21
N ALA A 70 -15.15 -23.91 28.51
CA ALA A 70 -13.81 -23.76 27.93
C ALA A 70 -13.78 -24.12 26.44
N THR A 71 -14.52 -25.17 26.04
CA THR A 71 -14.59 -25.64 24.65
C THR A 71 -15.37 -24.67 23.77
N VAL A 72 -16.45 -24.09 24.30
CA VAL A 72 -17.25 -23.06 23.60
C VAL A 72 -16.47 -21.75 23.47
N GLY A 73 -15.67 -21.36 24.48
CA GLY A 73 -14.80 -20.20 24.40
C GLY A 73 -13.71 -20.33 23.32
N HIS A 74 -13.13 -21.52 23.18
CA HIS A 74 -12.12 -21.79 22.14
C HIS A 74 -12.73 -21.73 20.73
N THR A 75 -13.88 -22.37 20.51
CA THR A 75 -14.54 -22.40 19.19
C THR A 75 -15.09 -21.03 18.77
N LEU A 76 -15.58 -20.23 19.71
CA LEU A 76 -15.98 -18.83 19.46
C LEU A 76 -14.78 -17.93 19.17
N ARG A 77 -13.64 -18.14 19.83
CA ARG A 77 -12.41 -17.38 19.55
C ARG A 77 -11.82 -17.75 18.18
N GLU A 78 -11.82 -19.03 17.83
CA GLU A 78 -11.32 -19.53 16.55
C GLU A 78 -12.20 -19.09 15.37
N SER A 79 -13.53 -19.12 15.54
CA SER A 79 -14.47 -18.58 14.53
C SER A 79 -14.36 -17.06 14.35
N ARG A 80 -14.12 -16.29 15.42
CA ARG A 80 -13.87 -14.84 15.33
C ARG A 80 -12.56 -14.52 14.63
N PHE A 81 -11.48 -15.20 15.02
CA PHE A 81 -10.16 -15.02 14.40
C PHE A 81 -10.19 -15.34 12.89
N THR A 82 -10.85 -16.44 12.51
CA THR A 82 -11.01 -16.81 11.10
C THR A 82 -11.92 -15.83 10.33
N HIS A 83 -12.94 -15.27 10.97
CA HIS A 83 -13.78 -14.23 10.37
C HIS A 83 -13.01 -12.93 10.14
N GLU A 84 -12.21 -12.49 11.11
CA GLU A 84 -11.33 -11.31 10.99
C GLU A 84 -10.29 -11.48 9.89
N GLN A 85 -9.64 -12.65 9.82
CA GLN A 85 -8.69 -12.96 8.74
C GLN A 85 -9.36 -12.94 7.37
N ARG A 86 -10.54 -13.55 7.22
CA ARG A 86 -11.28 -13.55 5.95
C ARG A 86 -11.69 -12.16 5.53
N HIS A 87 -12.12 -11.32 6.48
CA HIS A 87 -12.49 -9.93 6.20
C HIS A 87 -11.26 -9.10 5.80
N ALA A 88 -10.14 -9.23 6.53
CA ALA A 88 -8.88 -8.57 6.23
C ALA A 88 -8.35 -8.95 4.84
N LEU A 89 -8.37 -10.26 4.51
CA LEU A 89 -8.02 -10.78 3.19
C LEU A 89 -8.95 -10.22 2.12
N GLY A 90 -10.27 -10.22 2.34
CA GLY A 90 -11.25 -9.69 1.40
C GLY A 90 -11.01 -8.21 1.07
N LEU A 91 -10.75 -7.37 2.07
CA LEU A 91 -10.43 -5.95 1.88
C LEU A 91 -9.10 -5.76 1.14
N ALA A 92 -8.06 -6.53 1.50
CA ALA A 92 -6.76 -6.47 0.82
C ALA A 92 -6.87 -6.93 -0.66
N THR A 93 -7.69 -7.93 -0.95
CA THR A 93 -7.99 -8.36 -2.32
C THR A 93 -8.74 -7.28 -3.09
N LEU A 94 -9.73 -6.61 -2.48
CA LEU A 94 -10.43 -5.48 -3.10
C LEU A 94 -9.47 -4.33 -3.45
N TYR A 95 -8.52 -4.02 -2.57
CA TYR A 95 -7.44 -3.10 -2.87
C TYR A 95 -6.59 -3.55 -4.06
N ALA A 96 -6.13 -4.80 -4.05
CA ALA A 96 -5.31 -5.36 -5.13
C ALA A 96 -6.04 -5.34 -6.48
N LEU A 97 -7.34 -5.65 -6.49
CA LEU A 97 -8.19 -5.59 -7.67
C LEU A 97 -8.40 -4.15 -8.17
N GLY A 98 -8.60 -3.18 -7.27
CA GLY A 98 -8.68 -1.77 -7.65
C GLY A 98 -7.39 -1.28 -8.30
N HIS A 99 -6.25 -1.67 -7.72
CA HIS A 99 -4.94 -1.36 -8.27
C HIS A 99 -4.72 -2.01 -9.64
N ALA A 100 -4.96 -3.32 -9.75
CA ALA A 100 -4.86 -4.05 -11.01
C ALA A 100 -5.78 -3.47 -12.10
N ALA A 101 -7.01 -3.06 -11.75
CA ALA A 101 -7.93 -2.45 -12.69
C ALA A 101 -7.38 -1.14 -13.26
N MET A 102 -6.80 -0.28 -12.42
CA MET A 102 -6.17 0.97 -12.88
C MET A 102 -4.91 0.68 -13.72
N VAL A 103 -4.06 -0.26 -13.31
CA VAL A 103 -2.89 -0.70 -14.08
C VAL A 103 -3.29 -1.19 -15.47
N VAL A 104 -4.33 -2.03 -15.56
CA VAL A 104 -4.85 -2.51 -16.84
C VAL A 104 -5.41 -1.36 -17.66
N ALA A 105 -6.16 -0.44 -17.06
CA ALA A 105 -6.70 0.73 -17.76
C ALA A 105 -5.59 1.60 -18.35
N LEU A 106 -4.57 1.94 -17.56
CA LEU A 106 -3.41 2.72 -18.02
C LEU A 106 -2.55 1.95 -19.02
N GLY A 107 -2.38 0.64 -18.83
CA GLY A 107 -1.65 -0.22 -19.75
C GLY A 107 -2.33 -0.34 -21.11
N VAL A 108 -3.67 -0.52 -21.13
CA VAL A 108 -4.45 -0.48 -22.37
C VAL A 108 -4.37 0.90 -23.01
N ALA A 109 -4.50 1.98 -22.23
CA ALA A 109 -4.31 3.33 -22.75
C ALA A 109 -2.91 3.49 -23.37
N ALA A 110 -1.86 3.03 -22.71
CA ALA A 110 -0.51 3.06 -23.26
C ALA A 110 -0.40 2.23 -24.55
N LEU A 111 -0.97 1.03 -24.61
CA LEU A 111 -0.98 0.22 -25.85
C LEU A 111 -1.71 0.93 -27.00
N LEU A 112 -2.78 1.68 -26.72
CA LEU A 112 -3.55 2.43 -27.71
C LEU A 112 -2.88 3.75 -28.12
N PHE A 113 -2.18 4.42 -27.19
CA PHE A 113 -1.70 5.79 -27.35
C PHE A 113 -0.17 5.95 -27.32
N ALA A 114 0.62 4.88 -27.13
CA ALA A 114 2.09 4.95 -27.03
C ALA A 114 2.76 5.60 -28.26
N ALA A 115 2.10 5.59 -29.41
CA ALA A 115 2.58 6.25 -30.62
C ALA A 115 2.32 7.79 -30.67
N ILE A 116 1.70 8.38 -29.63
CA ILE A 116 1.16 9.75 -29.68
C ILE A 116 1.76 10.69 -28.62
N LEU A 117 2.59 10.21 -27.68
CA LEU A 117 3.19 11.10 -26.67
C LEU A 117 4.12 12.13 -27.33
N PRO A 118 3.78 13.43 -27.27
CA PRO A 118 4.64 14.46 -27.85
C PRO A 118 5.96 14.58 -27.08
N GLU A 119 7.05 14.86 -27.80
CA GLU A 119 8.40 15.01 -27.21
C GLU A 119 8.49 16.08 -26.10
N TRP A 120 7.57 17.04 -26.06
CA TRP A 120 7.51 18.07 -25.00
C TRP A 120 6.98 17.53 -23.67
N VAL A 121 6.36 16.35 -23.63
CA VAL A 121 5.79 15.77 -22.41
C VAL A 121 6.90 15.22 -21.51
N ASP A 122 7.93 14.59 -22.06
CA ASP A 122 8.99 13.96 -21.26
C ASP A 122 9.70 14.94 -20.30
N PRO A 123 10.12 16.15 -20.74
CA PRO A 123 10.73 17.13 -19.84
C PRO A 123 9.78 17.66 -18.76
N ILE A 124 8.47 17.66 -19.01
CA ILE A 124 7.48 18.06 -18.01
C ILE A 124 7.29 16.95 -16.99
N LEU A 125 7.12 15.72 -17.46
CA LEU A 125 6.96 14.55 -16.60
C LEU A 125 8.19 14.37 -15.70
N GLU A 126 9.40 14.52 -16.25
CA GLU A 126 10.65 14.48 -15.48
C GLU A 126 10.63 15.50 -14.33
N LYS A 127 10.29 16.76 -14.60
CA LYS A 127 10.22 17.81 -13.57
C LYS A 127 9.15 17.54 -12.52
N VAL A 128 7.97 17.07 -12.94
CA VAL A 128 6.88 16.72 -12.02
C VAL A 128 7.29 15.58 -11.09
N VAL A 129 7.90 14.52 -11.64
CA VAL A 129 8.47 13.41 -10.86
C VAL A 129 9.57 13.95 -9.93
N GLY A 130 10.44 14.83 -10.42
CA GLY A 130 11.48 15.47 -9.62
C GLY A 130 10.93 16.22 -8.40
N VAL A 131 9.95 17.10 -8.59
CA VAL A 131 9.31 17.86 -7.52
C VAL A 131 8.67 16.93 -6.49
N THR A 132 7.95 15.89 -6.94
CA THR A 132 7.32 14.94 -6.01
C THR A 132 8.35 14.16 -5.20
N LEU A 133 9.45 13.72 -5.80
CA LEU A 133 10.56 13.05 -5.10
C LEU A 133 11.26 13.95 -4.08
N VAL A 134 11.43 15.25 -4.38
CA VAL A 134 11.97 16.23 -3.42
C VAL A 134 11.05 16.37 -2.20
N LEU A 135 9.75 16.60 -2.43
CA LEU A 135 8.77 16.76 -1.35
C LEU A 135 8.68 15.51 -0.48
N LEU A 136 8.60 14.32 -1.09
CA LEU A 136 8.59 13.04 -0.38
C LEU A 136 9.91 12.81 0.37
N GLY A 137 11.06 13.11 -0.24
CA GLY A 137 12.37 12.97 0.39
C GLY A 137 12.50 13.82 1.65
N ILE A 138 12.12 15.10 1.57
CA ILE A 138 12.09 16.02 2.73
C ILE A 138 11.17 15.47 3.82
N TRP A 139 9.97 15.03 3.45
CA TRP A 139 8.98 14.51 4.40
C TRP A 139 9.46 13.25 5.12
N VAL A 140 10.07 12.30 4.41
CA VAL A 140 10.63 11.08 4.99
C VAL A 140 11.76 11.42 5.97
N LEU A 141 12.69 12.30 5.59
CA LEU A 141 13.78 12.74 6.47
C LEU A 141 13.26 13.49 7.71
N PHE A 142 12.24 14.33 7.55
CA PHE A 142 11.55 14.97 8.66
C PHE A 142 10.91 13.94 9.60
N SER A 143 10.20 12.95 9.03
CA SER A 143 9.51 11.90 9.80
C SER A 143 10.49 11.05 10.61
N VAL A 144 11.62 10.65 10.01
CA VAL A 144 12.69 9.96 10.73
C VAL A 144 13.27 10.84 11.84
N THR A 145 13.50 12.12 11.57
CA THR A 145 14.05 13.06 12.57
C THR A 145 13.10 13.25 13.75
N GLN A 146 11.79 13.38 13.51
CA GLN A 146 10.80 13.48 14.59
C GLN A 146 10.73 12.20 15.43
N TYR A 147 10.81 11.04 14.77
CA TYR A 147 10.84 9.75 15.42
C TYR A 147 12.09 9.58 16.31
N LEU A 148 13.29 9.92 15.81
CA LEU A 148 14.53 9.88 16.58
C LEU A 148 14.53 10.84 17.78
N ARG A 149 13.76 11.93 17.72
CA ARG A 149 13.53 12.88 18.83
C ARG A 149 12.49 12.40 19.84
N GLY A 150 12.00 11.18 19.72
CA GLY A 150 11.03 10.58 20.64
C GLY A 150 9.60 11.10 20.49
N ARG A 151 9.27 11.79 19.37
CA ARG A 151 7.95 12.38 19.13
C ARG A 151 7.04 11.52 18.24
N GLY A 152 6.92 10.22 18.53
CA GLY A 152 5.92 9.34 17.92
C GLY A 152 6.36 7.89 17.67
N ASP A 153 5.43 7.06 17.21
CA ASP A 153 5.71 5.70 16.76
C ASP A 153 6.05 5.67 15.26
N PHE A 154 7.23 5.13 14.90
CA PHE A 154 7.56 4.86 13.50
C PHE A 154 6.73 3.67 12.99
N ARG A 155 5.64 3.97 12.29
CA ARG A 155 4.84 2.97 11.57
C ARG A 155 5.21 2.99 10.09
N LEU A 156 5.22 1.82 9.47
CA LEU A 156 5.30 1.67 8.02
C LEU A 156 4.10 2.39 7.39
N ARG A 157 4.36 3.43 6.60
CA ARG A 157 3.31 4.16 5.87
C ARG A 157 3.65 4.14 4.38
N SER A 158 2.63 3.92 3.54
CA SER A 158 2.76 4.08 2.09
C SER A 158 3.11 5.54 1.75
N ARG A 159 3.88 5.75 0.68
CA ARG A 159 4.20 7.08 0.11
C ARG A 159 2.95 7.91 -0.15
N TRP A 160 1.87 7.29 -0.63
CA TRP A 160 0.57 7.95 -0.81
C TRP A 160 -0.06 8.37 0.51
N MET A 161 0.08 7.55 1.55
CA MET A 161 -0.39 7.90 2.89
C MET A 161 0.42 9.05 3.48
N LEU A 162 1.73 9.10 3.22
CA LEU A 162 2.57 10.24 3.60
C LEU A 162 2.15 11.54 2.90
N LEU A 163 1.81 11.47 1.61
CA LEU A 163 1.24 12.60 0.85
C LEU A 163 -0.12 13.04 1.41
N PHE A 164 -1.01 12.09 1.72
CA PHE A 164 -2.30 12.40 2.34
C PHE A 164 -2.14 12.98 3.74
N ASP A 165 -1.18 12.49 4.52
CA ASP A 165 -0.87 13.01 5.84
C ASP A 165 -0.29 14.42 5.75
N PHE A 166 0.60 14.68 4.79
CA PHE A 166 1.08 16.03 4.51
C PHE A 166 -0.06 16.98 4.14
N ALA A 167 -0.95 16.56 3.25
CA ALA A 167 -2.11 17.34 2.84
C ALA A 167 -3.07 17.59 4.02
N ARG A 168 -3.38 16.57 4.83
CA ARG A 168 -4.22 16.69 6.03
C ARG A 168 -3.57 17.55 7.10
N TYR A 169 -2.27 17.41 7.32
CA TYR A 169 -1.52 18.21 8.28
C TYR A 169 -1.46 19.68 7.84
N GLY A 170 -1.18 19.93 6.56
CA GLY A 170 -1.20 21.28 5.97
C GLY A 170 -2.59 21.91 6.05
N TRP A 171 -3.63 21.14 5.74
CA TRP A 171 -5.03 21.56 5.87
C TRP A 171 -5.40 21.84 7.33
N GLY A 172 -5.00 20.97 8.26
CA GLY A 172 -5.24 21.15 9.69
C GLY A 172 -4.50 22.37 10.25
N ALA A 173 -3.26 22.61 9.82
CA ALA A 173 -2.50 23.80 10.20
C ALA A 173 -3.12 25.09 9.62
N LEU A 174 -3.61 25.05 8.38
CA LEU A 174 -4.36 26.15 7.77
C LEU A 174 -5.69 26.39 8.51
N GLN A 175 -6.45 25.33 8.76
CA GLN A 175 -7.74 25.39 9.46
C GLN A 175 -7.56 25.88 10.90
N ALA A 176 -6.50 25.48 11.59
CA ALA A 176 -6.16 25.97 12.92
C ALA A 176 -5.81 27.47 12.92
N ARG A 177 -5.11 27.95 11.88
CA ARG A 177 -4.84 29.38 11.70
C ARG A 177 -6.09 30.21 11.40
N VAL A 178 -7.09 29.63 10.73
CA VAL A 178 -8.32 30.33 10.34
C VAL A 178 -9.43 30.23 11.39
N HIS A 179 -9.56 29.09 12.08
CA HIS A 179 -10.69 28.78 12.97
C HIS A 179 -10.30 28.59 14.45
N GLY A 180 -9.03 28.69 14.83
CA GLY A 180 -8.61 28.78 16.24
C GLY A 180 -8.84 27.54 17.12
N HIS A 181 -9.26 26.41 16.55
CA HIS A 181 -9.49 25.15 17.29
C HIS A 181 -8.66 24.00 16.72
N GLU A 182 -7.79 23.41 17.57
CA GLU A 182 -7.08 22.16 17.28
C GLU A 182 -8.09 21.03 17.11
N HIS A 183 -8.40 20.66 15.87
CA HIS A 183 -9.01 19.37 15.59
C HIS A 183 -7.88 18.34 15.63
N ARG A 184 -7.62 17.76 16.80
CA ARG A 184 -6.82 16.53 16.86
C ARG A 184 -7.69 15.43 16.27
N PRO A 185 -7.37 14.89 15.09
CA PRO A 185 -8.14 13.78 14.55
C PRO A 185 -8.07 12.65 15.56
N SER A 186 -9.22 12.27 16.13
CA SER A 186 -9.31 11.07 16.96
C SER A 186 -8.78 9.89 16.16
N LEU A 187 -7.95 9.06 16.78
CA LEU A 187 -7.32 7.83 16.21
C LEU A 187 -8.32 6.77 15.70
N HIS A 188 -9.63 7.09 15.66
CA HIS A 188 -10.73 6.26 15.18
C HIS A 188 -11.05 6.43 13.66
N ALA A 189 -10.30 7.28 12.94
CA ALA A 189 -10.40 7.38 11.48
C ALA A 189 -9.31 6.49 10.86
N SER A 190 -9.56 5.40 10.13
CA SER A 190 -10.70 5.03 9.28
C SER A 190 -10.78 3.51 9.17
N GLN A 191 -11.91 2.91 9.56
CA GLN A 191 -12.17 1.52 9.20
C GLN A 191 -12.31 1.44 7.66
N TYR A 192 -11.54 0.58 7.00
CA TYR A 192 -11.67 0.37 5.56
C TYR A 192 -12.97 -0.41 5.28
N GLY A 193 -13.89 0.22 4.57
CA GLY A 193 -14.98 -0.49 3.89
C GLY A 193 -14.51 -1.04 2.54
N TRP A 194 -15.31 -1.91 1.92
CA TRP A 194 -15.02 -2.49 0.61
C TRP A 194 -14.83 -1.43 -0.49
N ARG A 195 -15.62 -0.35 -0.45
CA ARG A 195 -15.52 0.79 -1.39
C ARG A 195 -14.21 1.56 -1.22
N THR A 196 -13.82 1.83 0.02
CA THR A 196 -12.59 2.56 0.31
C THR A 196 -11.37 1.72 -0.02
N ALA A 197 -11.38 0.41 0.27
CA ALA A 197 -10.26 -0.47 -0.07
C ALA A 197 -10.04 -0.52 -1.60
N PHE A 198 -11.11 -0.75 -2.37
CA PHE A 198 -11.03 -0.71 -3.84
C PHE A 198 -10.60 0.65 -4.37
N GLY A 199 -11.21 1.74 -3.88
CA GLY A 199 -10.90 3.10 -4.32
C GLY A 199 -9.45 3.52 -4.00
N VAL A 200 -8.93 3.13 -2.83
CA VAL A 200 -7.52 3.34 -2.49
C VAL A 200 -6.62 2.56 -3.44
N GLY A 201 -6.98 1.32 -3.79
CA GLY A 201 -6.28 0.54 -4.82
C GLY A 201 -6.24 1.24 -6.18
N VAL A 202 -7.40 1.75 -6.64
CA VAL A 202 -7.51 2.51 -7.89
C VAL A 202 -6.59 3.74 -7.87
N ILE A 203 -6.66 4.55 -6.82
CA ILE A 203 -5.83 5.75 -6.68
C ILE A 203 -4.35 5.39 -6.65
N HIS A 204 -4.00 4.31 -5.95
CA HIS A 204 -2.64 3.82 -5.88
C HIS A 204 -2.08 3.47 -7.26
N GLY A 205 -2.91 2.87 -8.13
CA GLY A 205 -2.54 2.55 -9.51
C GLY A 205 -2.38 3.75 -10.45
N ILE A 206 -2.68 4.98 -10.03
CA ILE A 206 -2.50 6.20 -10.85
C ILE A 206 -1.03 6.70 -10.79
N GLY A 207 -0.24 6.22 -9.83
CA GLY A 207 1.08 6.78 -9.54
C GLY A 207 2.06 6.87 -10.72
N ALA A 208 3.00 7.81 -10.61
CA ALA A 208 3.99 8.08 -11.67
C ALA A 208 4.84 6.85 -12.04
N GLU A 209 5.07 5.94 -11.09
CA GLU A 209 5.73 4.65 -11.33
C GLU A 209 4.88 3.71 -12.19
N THR A 210 3.55 3.66 -11.97
CA THR A 210 2.65 2.88 -12.81
C THR A 210 2.55 3.46 -14.23
N GLY A 211 2.57 4.79 -14.36
CA GLY A 211 2.59 5.47 -15.66
C GLY A 211 3.84 5.14 -16.48
N SER A 212 5.03 5.19 -15.89
CA SER A 212 6.29 4.85 -16.58
C SER A 212 6.39 3.35 -16.89
N GLN A 213 5.89 2.48 -16.00
CA GLN A 213 5.81 1.03 -16.27
C GLN A 213 4.84 0.69 -17.39
N ALA A 214 3.70 1.38 -17.49
CA ALA A 214 2.74 1.21 -18.59
C ALA A 214 3.37 1.56 -19.95
N LEU A 215 4.25 2.58 -19.99
CA LEU A 215 5.00 2.92 -21.21
C LEU A 215 6.08 1.90 -21.55
N LEU A 216 6.81 1.38 -20.56
CA LEU A 216 7.76 0.27 -20.75
C LEU A 216 7.07 -0.98 -21.29
N LEU A 217 5.93 -1.35 -20.70
CA LEU A 217 5.05 -2.43 -21.15
C LEU A 217 4.61 -2.23 -22.60
N ALA A 218 4.17 -1.01 -22.94
CA ALA A 218 3.76 -0.67 -24.29
C ALA A 218 4.93 -0.73 -25.30
N GLY A 219 6.15 -0.36 -24.89
CA GLY A 219 7.35 -0.49 -25.70
C GLY A 219 7.72 -1.96 -25.99
N VAL A 220 7.71 -2.82 -24.95
CA VAL A 220 7.95 -4.26 -25.10
C VAL A 220 6.87 -4.91 -25.97
N ALA A 221 5.60 -4.51 -25.78
CA ALA A 221 4.51 -4.95 -26.61
C ALA A 221 4.63 -4.48 -28.06
N GLY A 222 4.99 -3.22 -28.30
CA GLY A 222 5.17 -2.65 -29.64
C GLY A 222 6.30 -3.34 -30.42
N ALA A 223 7.37 -3.75 -29.75
CA ALA A 223 8.48 -4.49 -30.36
C ALA A 223 8.05 -5.84 -30.96
N SER A 224 6.94 -6.42 -30.51
CA SER A 224 6.41 -7.68 -31.06
C SER A 224 5.68 -7.53 -32.40
N GLY A 225 5.25 -6.32 -32.75
CA GLY A 225 4.48 -6.03 -33.97
C GLY A 225 3.04 -6.57 -33.98
N ASP A 226 2.60 -7.29 -32.93
CA ASP A 226 1.27 -7.89 -32.82
C ASP A 226 0.51 -7.32 -31.60
N PRO A 227 -0.60 -6.57 -31.80
CA PRO A 227 -1.39 -6.00 -30.71
C PRO A 227 -1.90 -7.03 -29.70
N SER A 228 -2.14 -8.28 -30.13
CA SER A 228 -2.61 -9.34 -29.25
C SER A 228 -1.55 -9.77 -28.24
N GLN A 229 -0.26 -9.67 -28.59
CA GLN A 229 0.84 -9.95 -27.68
C GLN A 229 0.98 -8.88 -26.60
N GLY A 230 0.68 -7.61 -26.91
CA GLY A 230 0.64 -6.55 -25.92
C GLY A 230 -0.39 -6.78 -24.81
N VAL A 231 -1.57 -7.31 -25.17
CA VAL A 231 -2.60 -7.71 -24.21
C VAL A 231 -2.12 -8.87 -23.33
N LEU A 232 -1.45 -9.86 -23.92
CA LEU A 232 -0.89 -11.00 -23.17
C LEU A 232 0.23 -10.57 -22.21
N ILE A 233 1.09 -9.64 -22.63
CA ILE A 233 2.14 -9.03 -21.81
C ILE A 233 1.55 -8.28 -20.61
N LEU A 234 0.53 -7.45 -20.84
CA LEU A 234 -0.18 -6.73 -19.79
C LEU A 234 -0.90 -7.68 -18.82
N ALA A 235 -1.52 -8.74 -19.34
CA ALA A 235 -2.16 -9.77 -18.52
C ALA A 235 -1.14 -10.52 -17.65
N ALA A 236 0.01 -10.91 -18.21
CA ALA A 236 1.10 -11.57 -17.50
C ALA A 236 1.63 -10.70 -16.34
N PHE A 237 1.88 -9.42 -16.59
CA PHE A 237 2.25 -8.46 -15.54
C PHE A 237 1.18 -8.37 -14.44
N THR A 238 -0.09 -8.25 -14.83
CA THR A 238 -1.22 -8.15 -13.89
C THR A 238 -1.36 -9.39 -13.01
N VAL A 239 -1.13 -10.59 -13.56
CA VAL A 239 -1.12 -11.84 -12.78
C VAL A 239 0.00 -11.83 -11.75
N GLY A 240 1.23 -11.46 -12.13
CA GLY A 240 2.34 -11.35 -11.20
C GLY A 240 2.04 -10.43 -10.03
N LEU A 241 1.48 -9.25 -10.33
CA LEU A 241 1.06 -8.24 -9.36
C LEU A 241 -0.02 -8.75 -8.41
N LEU A 242 -1.06 -9.42 -8.93
CA LEU A 242 -2.14 -9.98 -8.10
C LEU A 242 -1.63 -11.10 -7.19
N VAL A 243 -0.72 -11.94 -7.68
CA VAL A 243 -0.08 -13.01 -6.88
C VAL A 243 0.73 -12.41 -5.74
N ALA A 244 1.58 -11.42 -6.03
CA ALA A 244 2.37 -10.73 -5.02
C ALA A 244 1.50 -10.07 -3.94
N ASN A 245 0.50 -9.27 -4.35
CA ASN A 245 -0.40 -8.60 -3.41
C ASN A 245 -1.20 -9.61 -2.56
N SER A 246 -1.62 -10.73 -3.14
CA SER A 246 -2.33 -11.79 -2.41
C SER A 246 -1.42 -12.47 -1.38
N LEU A 247 -0.15 -12.69 -1.72
CA LEU A 247 0.83 -13.27 -0.79
C LEU A 247 1.14 -12.31 0.37
N VAL A 248 1.31 -11.02 0.09
CA VAL A 248 1.47 -9.98 1.11
C VAL A 248 0.25 -9.91 2.02
N ALA A 249 -0.97 -9.97 1.46
CA ALA A 249 -2.21 -10.00 2.23
C ALA A 249 -2.27 -11.20 3.17
N LEU A 250 -1.88 -12.39 2.70
CA LEU A 250 -1.84 -13.60 3.51
C LEU A 250 -0.83 -13.51 4.66
N ILE A 251 0.38 -13.01 4.38
CA ILE A 251 1.44 -12.87 5.40
C ILE A 251 1.05 -11.84 6.47
N THR A 252 0.45 -10.73 6.04
CA THR A 252 0.07 -9.64 6.96
C THR A 252 -1.18 -9.97 7.77
N ALA A 253 -2.19 -10.63 7.18
CA ALA A 253 -3.40 -11.07 7.89
C ALA A 253 -3.15 -12.17 8.94
N THR A 254 -2.06 -12.94 8.80
CA THR A 254 -1.66 -13.95 9.80
C THR A 254 -0.80 -13.40 10.93
N GLY A 255 -0.48 -12.09 10.91
CA GLY A 255 0.26 -11.43 11.99
C GLY A 255 1.74 -11.81 12.07
N PHE A 256 2.30 -12.43 11.03
CA PHE A 256 3.67 -12.98 11.04
C PHE A 256 4.77 -11.90 11.09
N ILE A 257 4.42 -10.62 10.91
CA ILE A 257 5.37 -9.49 10.94
C ILE A 257 5.41 -8.89 12.35
N GLY A 258 6.30 -9.41 13.20
CA GLY A 258 6.63 -8.83 14.49
C GLY A 258 7.30 -7.46 14.33
N ALA A 259 6.53 -6.38 14.49
CA ALA A 259 6.94 -4.99 14.23
C ALA A 259 8.15 -4.48 15.06
N GLN A 260 8.59 -5.20 16.10
CA GLN A 260 9.64 -4.73 17.00
C GLN A 260 11.09 -4.98 16.52
N ARG A 261 11.37 -6.06 15.75
CA ARG A 261 12.76 -6.39 15.36
C ARG A 261 13.29 -5.59 14.15
N LEU A 262 12.43 -4.87 13.44
CA LEU A 262 12.79 -4.18 12.18
C LEU A 262 12.96 -2.66 12.34
N ARG A 263 12.82 -2.12 13.55
CA ARG A 263 12.84 -0.67 13.82
C ARG A 263 14.11 0.03 13.32
N THR A 264 15.28 -0.54 13.63
CA THR A 264 16.57 0.00 13.16
C THR A 264 16.68 -0.06 11.64
N ILE A 265 16.26 -1.19 11.06
CA ILE A 265 16.26 -1.41 9.60
C ILE A 265 15.38 -0.35 8.92
N TYR A 266 14.20 -0.07 9.46
CA TYR A 266 13.28 0.93 8.93
C TYR A 266 13.81 2.37 9.01
N VAL A 267 14.49 2.73 10.09
CA VAL A 267 15.13 4.05 10.19
C VAL A 267 16.22 4.19 9.14
N VAL A 268 17.08 3.16 8.98
CA VAL A 268 18.15 3.17 7.99
C VAL A 268 17.58 3.24 6.56
N LEU A 269 16.60 2.40 6.24
CA LEU A 269 15.89 2.43 4.95
C LEU A 269 15.22 3.78 4.70
N GLY A 270 14.56 4.36 5.71
CA GLY A 270 13.94 5.68 5.61
C GLY A 270 14.95 6.79 5.32
N LEU A 271 16.09 6.80 6.01
CA LEU A 271 17.17 7.77 5.75
C LEU A 271 17.75 7.61 4.35
N VAL A 272 18.06 6.37 3.94
CA VAL A 272 18.62 6.08 2.61
C VAL A 272 17.63 6.44 1.51
N ALA A 273 16.37 5.99 1.63
CA ALA A 273 15.32 6.29 0.65
C ALA A 273 15.02 7.79 0.59
N GLY A 274 14.95 8.47 1.73
CA GLY A 274 14.74 9.92 1.79
C GLY A 274 15.88 10.71 1.13
N ALA A 275 17.13 10.32 1.39
CA ALA A 275 18.30 10.97 0.79
C ALA A 275 18.40 10.71 -0.73
N LEU A 276 18.19 9.47 -1.17
CA LEU A 276 18.18 9.11 -2.59
C LEU A 276 17.03 9.81 -3.34
N SER A 277 15.83 9.84 -2.76
CA SER A 277 14.66 10.56 -3.30
C SER A 277 14.97 12.04 -3.46
N LEU A 278 15.63 12.66 -2.47
CA LEU A 278 16.02 14.06 -2.55
C LEU A 278 17.06 14.30 -3.66
N TYR A 279 18.07 13.43 -3.75
CA TYR A 279 19.11 13.51 -4.78
C TYR A 279 18.54 13.39 -6.19
N VAL A 280 17.83 12.28 -6.48
CA VAL A 280 17.21 12.04 -7.80
C VAL A 280 16.19 13.12 -8.12
N GLY A 281 15.39 13.51 -7.12
CA GLY A 281 14.40 14.56 -7.28
C GLY A 281 15.02 15.90 -7.70
N ILE A 282 16.10 16.33 -7.05
CA ILE A 282 16.82 17.57 -7.40
C ILE A 282 17.39 17.46 -8.82
N VAL A 283 18.00 16.34 -9.18
CA VAL A 283 18.55 16.11 -10.52
C VAL A 283 17.48 16.25 -11.60
N PHE A 284 16.30 15.66 -11.40
CA PHE A 284 15.17 15.78 -12.33
C PHE A 284 14.57 17.19 -12.40
N VAL A 285 14.46 17.90 -11.27
CA VAL A 285 14.00 19.30 -11.27
C VAL A 285 14.95 20.20 -12.07
N LEU A 286 16.25 19.92 -12.00
CA LEU A 286 17.28 20.64 -12.75
C LEU A 286 17.39 20.22 -14.22
N GLY A 287 16.65 19.19 -14.66
CA GLY A 287 16.73 18.65 -16.02
C GLY A 287 18.07 17.98 -16.31
N LEU A 288 18.71 17.44 -15.28
CA LEU A 288 19.99 16.75 -15.36
C LEU A 288 19.82 15.23 -15.34
N GLY A 289 18.64 14.71 -15.68
CA GLY A 289 18.34 13.27 -15.68
C GLY A 289 19.35 12.45 -16.50
N THR A 290 19.86 13.00 -17.61
CA THR A 290 20.87 12.34 -18.46
C THR A 290 22.26 12.24 -17.82
N ALA A 291 22.52 12.93 -16.71
CA ALA A 291 23.76 12.82 -15.94
C ALA A 291 23.70 11.68 -14.92
N LEU A 292 22.53 11.06 -14.71
CA LEU A 292 22.43 9.86 -13.89
C LEU A 292 23.08 8.68 -14.62
N PRO A 293 23.66 7.73 -13.85
CA PRO A 293 24.26 6.55 -14.46
C PRO A 293 23.20 5.78 -15.25
N ASP A 294 23.51 5.45 -16.50
CA ASP A 294 22.64 4.60 -17.29
C ASP A 294 22.64 3.19 -16.69
N LEU A 295 21.53 2.85 -16.05
CA LEU A 295 21.36 1.56 -15.40
C LEU A 295 21.36 0.42 -16.42
N GLN A 296 20.97 0.66 -17.68
CA GLN A 296 21.07 -0.35 -18.73
C GLN A 296 22.53 -0.62 -19.08
N GLN A 297 23.30 0.43 -19.27
CA GLN A 297 24.74 0.31 -19.52
C GLN A 297 25.49 -0.35 -18.35
N ILE A 298 25.12 -0.03 -17.11
CA ILE A 298 25.76 -0.60 -15.91
C ILE A 298 25.37 -2.06 -15.66
N LEU A 299 24.10 -2.41 -15.85
CA LEU A 299 23.60 -3.75 -15.54
C LEU A 299 23.79 -4.73 -16.70
N PHE A 300 23.77 -4.24 -17.94
CA PHE A 300 23.78 -5.07 -19.14
C PHE A 300 24.95 -4.78 -20.10
N GLY A 301 25.75 -3.74 -19.86
CA GLY A 301 26.99 -3.46 -20.61
C GLY A 301 26.79 -3.03 -22.06
N THR A 302 25.57 -2.68 -22.45
CA THR A 302 25.18 -2.24 -23.80
C THR A 302 24.89 -0.76 -23.81
#